data_AF-A0A9D9HG03-F1
#
_entry.id   AF-A0A9D9HG03-F1
#
_cell.length_a   1.000
_cell.length_b   1.000
_cell.length_c   1.000
_cell.angle_alpha   90.00
_cell.angle_beta   90.00
_cell.angle_gamma   90.00
#
_symmetry.space_group_name_H-M   'P 1'
#
loop_
_entity.id
_entity.type
_entity.pdbx_description
1 polymer ?
#
loop_
_entity_poly.entity_id
_entity_poly.type
_entity_poly.pdbx_seq_one_letter_code
_entity_poly.pdbx_strand_id
1 'polypeptide(L)'
;MKTIEGHDVKIFTDNIENTALEQIGRLMSIGTFSGCKVRIMPDVHAGAGCVIGFTGDLGDKVIPNIVGVDIGCGMLVQPFACSGEIDFRALNEFILNNIPSGRGIRDKAELVLPQPYMGRYGEARELIKALRCFRDLKDSKRLYKAAGTLGGGNHFIELDHDDSGRMYIVVHTGSRNLGKQVAEIYQKLAVKNMSGWDRLMDQQARMIEEYKAAGRRSELQEAIRQLHCSFRMQRPPVPDELCWLEGQPREDYLHDMRLCQEWARINRSIIIDLLTGHLRTQGNITAAPETLLPERFESVHNYIGDDNIIRKGAISACEGQKCIIPMNMRDGSLI
;
A
#
# COMPACT_ATOMS: atom_id res chain seq x y z
N MET A 1 -13.51 26.25 -1.37
CA MET A 1 -14.00 24.96 -1.92
C MET A 1 -14.17 25.10 -3.43
N LYS A 2 -13.50 24.26 -4.23
CA LYS A 2 -13.51 24.32 -5.71
C LYS A 2 -14.23 23.11 -6.32
N THR A 3 -14.94 23.32 -7.43
CA THR A 3 -15.60 22.29 -8.26
C THR A 3 -15.04 22.34 -9.68
N ILE A 4 -14.94 21.20 -10.36
CA ILE A 4 -14.51 21.11 -11.76
C ILE A 4 -15.76 20.91 -12.62
N GLU A 5 -15.98 21.79 -13.60
CA GLU A 5 -17.17 21.75 -14.46
C GLU A 5 -17.29 20.39 -15.18
N GLY A 6 -18.47 19.78 -15.14
CA GLY A 6 -18.73 18.46 -15.73
C GLY A 6 -18.32 17.25 -14.87
N HIS A 7 -17.74 17.43 -13.68
CA HIS A 7 -17.34 16.33 -12.79
C HIS A 7 -17.79 16.56 -11.33
N ASP A 8 -18.17 15.50 -10.61
CA ASP A 8 -18.47 15.56 -9.16
C ASP A 8 -17.14 15.55 -8.36
N VAL A 9 -16.38 16.63 -8.50
CA VAL A 9 -15.10 16.86 -7.80
C VAL A 9 -15.29 17.95 -6.76
N LYS A 10 -14.87 17.68 -5.52
CA LYS A 10 -14.83 18.69 -4.44
C LYS A 10 -13.45 18.72 -3.78
N ILE A 11 -12.84 19.91 -3.79
CA ILE A 11 -11.57 20.20 -3.13
C ILE A 11 -11.84 20.93 -1.81
N PHE A 12 -11.33 20.39 -0.70
CA PHE A 12 -11.59 20.87 0.66
C PHE A 12 -10.60 21.94 1.17
N THR A 13 -9.78 22.50 0.27
CA THR A 13 -8.89 23.64 0.55
C THR A 13 -8.93 24.64 -0.60
N ASP A 14 -8.60 25.89 -0.28
CA ASP A 14 -8.33 26.93 -1.27
C ASP A 14 -6.82 27.16 -1.49
N ASN A 15 -5.98 26.65 -0.58
CA ASN A 15 -4.51 26.68 -0.67
C ASN A 15 -4.01 25.41 -1.36
N ILE A 16 -3.76 25.50 -2.67
CA ILE A 16 -3.32 24.39 -3.49
C ILE A 16 -2.30 24.89 -4.52
N GLU A 17 -1.20 24.16 -4.67
CA GLU A 17 -0.18 24.46 -5.66
C GLU A 17 -0.65 24.17 -7.10
N ASN A 18 -0.10 24.91 -8.06
CA ASN A 18 -0.49 24.79 -9.47
C ASN A 18 -0.21 23.38 -10.03
N THR A 19 0.90 22.76 -9.63
CA THR A 19 1.27 21.39 -10.02
C THR A 19 0.22 20.36 -9.60
N ALA A 20 -0.35 20.48 -8.40
CA ALA A 20 -1.43 19.62 -7.93
C ALA A 20 -2.74 19.87 -8.70
N LEU A 21 -3.07 21.14 -9.00
CA LEU A 21 -4.22 21.48 -9.84
C LEU A 21 -4.11 20.89 -11.26
N GLU A 22 -2.94 20.99 -11.89
CA GLU A 22 -2.66 20.41 -13.20
C GLU A 22 -2.79 18.88 -13.16
N GLN A 23 -2.28 18.25 -12.10
CA GLN A 23 -2.39 16.80 -11.92
C GLN A 23 -3.84 16.35 -11.73
N ILE A 24 -4.66 17.08 -10.95
CA ILE A 24 -6.10 16.83 -10.82
C ILE A 24 -6.78 17.00 -12.18
N GLY A 25 -6.50 18.08 -12.91
CA GLY A 25 -7.07 18.32 -14.24
C GLY A 25 -6.77 17.17 -15.22
N ARG A 26 -5.55 16.65 -15.19
CA ARG A 26 -5.15 15.49 -16.01
C ARG A 26 -5.80 14.18 -15.59
N LEU A 27 -6.07 13.98 -14.30
CA LEU A 27 -6.82 12.83 -13.81
C LEU A 27 -8.30 12.92 -14.19
N MET A 28 -8.88 14.11 -14.24
CA MET A 28 -10.28 14.29 -14.63
C MET A 28 -10.47 14.27 -16.14
N SER A 29 -9.41 14.50 -16.94
CA SER A 29 -9.51 14.40 -18.40
C SER A 29 -9.54 12.96 -18.92
N ILE A 30 -9.23 11.97 -18.07
CA ILE A 30 -9.34 10.55 -18.43
C ILE A 30 -10.74 10.02 -18.08
N GLY A 31 -11.31 9.22 -18.98
CA GLY A 31 -12.67 8.66 -18.80
C GLY A 31 -12.81 7.69 -17.62
N THR A 32 -11.72 7.29 -16.98
CA THR A 32 -11.70 6.35 -15.84
C THR A 32 -12.52 6.86 -14.65
N PHE A 33 -12.52 8.17 -14.40
CA PHE A 33 -13.26 8.79 -13.30
C PHE A 33 -14.55 9.48 -13.76
N SER A 34 -14.98 9.24 -15.00
CA SER A 34 -16.19 9.87 -15.54
C SER A 34 -17.42 9.38 -14.77
N GLY A 35 -18.15 10.33 -14.17
CA GLY A 35 -19.30 10.03 -13.31
C GLY A 35 -18.95 9.58 -11.88
N CYS A 36 -17.66 9.48 -11.53
CA CYS A 36 -17.23 9.12 -10.19
C CYS A 36 -17.25 10.34 -9.25
N LYS A 37 -17.59 10.08 -7.98
CA LYS A 37 -17.52 11.07 -6.91
C LYS A 37 -16.09 11.18 -6.39
N VAL A 38 -15.43 12.30 -6.66
CA VAL A 38 -14.02 12.54 -6.29
C VAL A 38 -13.93 13.61 -5.20
N ARG A 39 -13.14 13.34 -4.17
CA ARG A 39 -12.96 14.22 -3.01
C ARG A 39 -11.46 14.39 -2.75
N ILE A 40 -11.00 15.64 -2.69
CA ILE A 40 -9.59 15.99 -2.53
C ILE A 40 -9.40 16.68 -1.18
N MET A 41 -8.64 16.04 -0.31
CA MET A 41 -8.42 16.45 1.08
C MET A 41 -7.66 17.77 1.21
N PRO A 42 -7.73 18.46 2.37
CA PRO A 42 -7.12 19.77 2.55
C PRO A 42 -5.58 19.80 2.45
N ASP A 43 -4.93 18.67 2.69
CA ASP A 43 -3.48 18.46 2.65
C ASP A 43 -2.95 18.12 1.24
N VAL A 44 -3.77 18.34 0.21
CA VAL A 44 -3.44 18.04 -1.18
C VAL A 44 -2.14 18.69 -1.65
N HIS A 45 -1.31 17.87 -2.29
CA HIS A 45 -0.08 18.28 -2.97
C HIS A 45 0.25 17.28 -4.08
N ALA A 46 1.17 17.66 -4.96
CA ALA A 46 1.61 16.83 -6.07
C ALA A 46 2.22 15.52 -5.56
N GLY A 47 1.82 14.42 -6.18
CA GLY A 47 2.30 13.09 -5.86
C GLY A 47 2.75 12.33 -7.11
N ALA A 48 3.39 11.18 -6.92
CA ALA A 48 3.73 10.31 -8.05
C ALA A 48 2.45 9.75 -8.70
N GLY A 49 2.17 10.10 -9.95
CA GLY A 49 1.00 9.64 -10.72
C GLY A 49 -0.33 10.34 -10.37
N CYS A 50 -0.67 10.42 -9.08
CA CYS A 50 -1.84 11.13 -8.56
C CYS A 50 -1.49 12.00 -7.34
N VAL A 51 -2.25 13.07 -7.13
CA VAL A 51 -2.13 13.95 -5.95
C VAL A 51 -2.32 13.16 -4.65
N ILE A 52 -1.59 13.57 -3.62
CA ILE A 52 -1.84 13.13 -2.24
C ILE A 52 -3.12 13.83 -1.75
N GLY A 53 -3.86 13.19 -0.85
CA GLY A 53 -5.20 13.62 -0.43
C GLY A 53 -6.31 13.21 -1.40
N PHE A 54 -6.04 12.30 -2.34
CA PHE A 54 -7.05 11.85 -3.32
C PHE A 54 -7.95 10.76 -2.75
N THR A 55 -9.26 10.93 -2.92
CA THR A 55 -10.25 9.87 -2.74
C THR A 55 -11.29 9.84 -3.85
N GLY A 56 -11.72 8.65 -4.23
CA GLY A 56 -12.78 8.49 -5.22
C GLY A 56 -13.21 7.04 -5.41
N ASP A 57 -14.41 6.83 -5.95
CA ASP A 57 -14.84 5.51 -6.43
C ASP A 57 -14.17 5.23 -7.77
N LEU A 58 -13.57 4.04 -7.91
CA LEU A 58 -12.89 3.61 -9.13
C LEU A 58 -13.81 2.95 -10.16
N GLY A 59 -15.08 2.69 -9.81
CA GLY A 59 -16.01 1.96 -10.66
C GLY A 59 -15.45 0.58 -11.05
N ASP A 60 -15.55 0.25 -12.34
CA ASP A 60 -15.11 -1.02 -12.94
C ASP A 60 -13.63 -1.04 -13.38
N LYS A 61 -12.90 0.06 -13.14
CA LYS A 61 -11.50 0.23 -13.54
C LYS A 61 -10.60 0.35 -12.32
N VAL A 62 -9.29 0.22 -12.52
CA VAL A 62 -8.29 0.58 -11.50
C VAL A 62 -7.01 1.04 -12.16
N ILE A 63 -6.39 2.11 -11.65
CA ILE A 63 -5.07 2.56 -12.08
C ILE A 63 -4.09 2.23 -10.95
N PRO A 64 -3.28 1.17 -11.06
CA PRO A 64 -2.38 0.72 -9.99
C PRO A 64 -1.46 1.82 -9.45
N ASN A 65 -0.99 2.70 -10.34
CA ASN A 65 -0.10 3.80 -9.98
C ASN A 65 -0.79 4.94 -9.18
N ILE A 66 -2.13 5.03 -9.18
CA ILE A 66 -2.82 6.06 -8.40
C ILE A 66 -2.77 5.73 -6.90
N VAL A 67 -2.90 4.46 -6.51
CA VAL A 67 -2.74 4.05 -5.09
C VAL A 67 -1.34 4.42 -4.59
N GLY A 68 -0.36 4.38 -5.49
CA GLY A 68 1.02 4.70 -5.22
C GLY A 68 1.86 3.45 -4.92
N VAL A 69 3.18 3.66 -4.87
CA VAL A 69 4.16 2.58 -4.69
C VAL A 69 4.23 2.04 -3.26
N ASP A 70 3.52 2.64 -2.31
CA ASP A 70 3.54 2.23 -0.91
C ASP A 70 2.15 1.77 -0.45
N ILE A 71 1.70 0.68 -1.07
CA ILE A 71 0.42 0.02 -0.75
C ILE A 71 0.39 -0.32 0.74
N GLY A 72 -0.71 0.02 1.41
CA GLY A 72 -0.89 -0.26 2.83
C GLY A 72 -0.04 0.61 3.76
N CYS A 73 0.57 1.69 3.27
CA CYS A 73 1.18 2.72 4.13
C CYS A 73 0.14 3.22 5.12
N GLY A 74 0.51 3.21 6.40
CA GLY A 74 -0.42 3.42 7.50
C GLY A 74 0.29 3.66 8.82
N MET A 75 -0.45 4.21 9.77
CA MET A 75 -0.01 4.37 11.15
C MET A 75 -0.73 3.36 12.02
N LEU A 76 0.02 2.61 12.82
CA LEU A 76 -0.51 1.79 13.90
C LEU A 76 -0.23 2.53 15.22
N VAL A 77 -1.24 2.63 16.07
CA VAL A 77 -1.17 3.33 17.35
C VAL A 77 -1.38 2.33 18.48
N GLN A 78 -0.48 2.35 19.46
CA GLN A 78 -0.60 1.58 20.69
C GLN A 78 -0.60 2.50 21.90
N PRO A 79 -1.77 2.79 22.48
CA PRO A 79 -1.86 3.45 23.77
C PRO A 79 -1.38 2.53 24.89
N PHE A 80 -0.81 3.10 25.95
CA PHE A 80 -0.47 2.40 27.19
C PHE A 80 -0.35 3.36 28.38
N ALA A 81 -0.54 2.84 29.58
CA ALA A 81 -0.21 3.56 30.82
C ALA A 81 1.27 3.35 31.14
N CYS A 82 2.01 4.45 31.35
CA CYS A 82 3.42 4.39 31.70
C CYS A 82 3.62 4.25 33.20
N SER A 83 4.52 3.37 33.60
CA SER A 83 5.00 3.24 34.98
C SER A 83 6.44 3.75 35.07
N GLY A 84 6.69 4.73 35.93
CA GLY A 84 8.01 5.36 36.05
C GLY A 84 8.42 6.18 34.81
N GLU A 85 9.70 6.56 34.76
CA GLU A 85 10.29 7.33 33.67
C GLU A 85 10.84 6.43 32.57
N ILE A 86 10.67 6.83 31.31
CA ILE A 86 11.23 6.14 30.15
C ILE A 86 12.65 6.65 29.92
N ASP A 87 13.62 5.74 29.90
CA ASP A 87 14.97 6.05 29.42
C ASP A 87 14.95 6.17 27.89
N PHE A 88 14.82 7.40 27.39
CA PHE A 88 14.80 7.69 25.96
C PHE A 88 16.08 7.30 25.24
N ARG A 89 17.23 7.33 25.94
CA ARG A 89 18.51 6.91 25.34
C ARG A 89 18.50 5.41 25.10
N ALA A 90 18.13 4.63 26.12
CA ALA A 90 18.03 3.18 26.01
C ALA A 90 17.01 2.76 24.95
N LEU A 91 15.84 3.43 24.90
CA LEU A 91 14.82 3.19 23.89
C LEU A 91 15.33 3.48 22.47
N ASN A 92 16.01 4.60 22.27
CA ASN A 92 16.58 4.94 20.96
C ASN A 92 17.68 3.96 20.53
N GLU A 93 18.56 3.56 21.45
CA GLU A 93 19.58 2.53 21.19
C GLU A 93 18.93 1.19 20.84
N PHE A 94 17.83 0.80 21.52
CA PHE A 94 17.05 -0.38 21.16
C PHE A 94 16.47 -0.28 19.75
N ILE A 95 15.84 0.85 19.40
CA ILE A 95 15.24 1.07 18.06
C ILE A 95 16.31 0.91 16.97
N LEU A 96 17.44 1.61 17.09
CA LEU A 96 18.51 1.61 16.09
C LEU A 96 19.11 0.20 15.90
N ASN A 97 19.19 -0.59 16.97
CA ASN A 97 19.77 -1.93 16.93
C ASN A 97 18.77 -3.01 16.49
N ASN A 98 17.46 -2.81 16.66
CA ASN A 98 16.46 -3.87 16.47
C ASN A 98 15.46 -3.61 15.34
N ILE A 99 15.33 -2.37 14.85
CA ILE A 99 14.34 -2.00 13.83
C ILE A 99 15.08 -1.37 12.63
N PRO A 100 15.43 -2.17 11.60
CA PRO A 100 16.09 -1.65 10.42
C PRO A 100 15.27 -0.55 9.73
N SER A 101 15.94 0.53 9.35
CA SER A 101 15.37 1.67 8.63
C SER A 101 16.08 1.91 7.29
N GLY A 102 15.59 2.86 6.50
CA GLY A 102 16.07 3.16 5.15
C GLY A 102 15.95 1.95 4.20
N ARG A 103 17.09 1.53 3.64
CA ARG A 103 17.21 0.35 2.77
C ARG A 103 17.59 -0.93 3.55
N GLY A 104 17.71 -0.85 4.88
CA GLY A 104 18.04 -1.98 5.73
C GLY A 104 16.98 -3.08 5.71
N ILE A 105 17.42 -4.32 5.93
CA ILE A 105 16.58 -5.50 6.11
C ILE A 105 17.14 -6.34 7.25
N ARG A 106 16.43 -7.39 7.69
CA ARG A 106 16.92 -8.34 8.69
C ARG A 106 17.81 -9.40 8.05
N ASP A 107 18.96 -8.99 7.51
CA ASP A 107 19.93 -9.87 6.85
C ASP A 107 21.05 -10.38 7.75
N LYS A 108 21.37 -9.66 8.82
CA LYS A 108 22.36 -10.06 9.83
C LYS A 108 21.77 -11.05 10.86
N ALA A 109 22.63 -11.90 11.41
CA ALA A 109 22.22 -12.91 12.39
C ALA A 109 21.65 -12.28 13.67
N GLU A 110 22.14 -11.10 14.06
CA GLU A 110 21.70 -10.37 15.25
C GLU A 110 20.34 -9.69 15.05
N LEU A 111 19.87 -9.55 13.81
CA LEU A 111 18.60 -8.91 13.46
C LEU A 111 17.47 -9.93 13.24
N VAL A 112 17.71 -11.22 13.51
CA VAL A 112 16.68 -12.26 13.43
C VAL A 112 15.57 -11.95 14.43
N LEU A 113 14.32 -12.07 13.98
CA LEU A 113 13.18 -11.86 14.85
C LEU A 113 13.16 -12.89 15.99
N PRO A 114 12.93 -12.45 17.24
CA PRO A 114 12.78 -13.37 18.36
C PRO A 114 11.68 -14.42 18.13
N GLN A 115 11.79 -15.59 18.78
CA GLN A 115 10.87 -16.73 18.61
C GLN A 115 9.37 -16.38 18.63
N PRO A 116 8.86 -15.50 19.53
CA PRO A 116 7.45 -15.12 19.55
C PRO A 116 6.92 -14.54 18.23
N TYR A 117 7.80 -13.96 17.41
CA TYR A 117 7.43 -13.29 16.15
C TYR A 117 7.61 -14.20 14.92
N MET A 118 8.18 -15.40 15.08
CA MET A 118 8.43 -16.30 13.95
C MET A 118 7.15 -16.81 13.29
N GLY A 119 6.04 -16.90 14.05
CA GLY A 119 4.71 -17.20 13.50
C GLY A 119 4.25 -16.13 12.50
N ARG A 120 4.28 -14.86 12.91
CA ARG A 120 3.93 -13.72 12.04
C ARG A 120 4.90 -13.54 10.87
N TYR A 121 6.18 -13.83 11.09
CA TYR A 121 7.16 -13.88 10.01
C TYR A 121 6.81 -14.97 8.97
N GLY A 122 6.38 -16.14 9.43
CA GLY A 122 5.86 -17.21 8.58
C GLY A 122 4.63 -16.78 7.79
N GLU A 123 3.65 -16.20 8.47
CA GLU A 123 2.43 -15.65 7.86
C GLU A 123 2.75 -14.62 6.77
N ALA A 124 3.61 -13.64 7.06
CA ALA A 124 4.06 -12.65 6.09
C ALA A 124 4.71 -13.27 4.84
N ARG A 125 5.40 -14.40 4.98
CA ARG A 125 5.97 -15.14 3.84
C ARG A 125 4.90 -15.86 3.03
N GLU A 126 3.90 -16.44 3.69
CA GLU A 126 2.80 -17.10 2.99
C GLU A 126 1.95 -16.09 2.21
N LEU A 127 1.70 -14.90 2.76
CA LEU A 127 1.04 -13.81 2.02
C LEU A 127 1.77 -13.45 0.73
N ILE A 128 3.11 -13.35 0.77
CA ILE A 128 3.91 -13.07 -0.43
C ILE A 128 3.75 -14.19 -1.47
N LYS A 129 3.76 -15.46 -1.04
CA LYS A 129 3.58 -16.60 -1.95
C LYS A 129 2.18 -16.70 -2.54
N ALA A 130 1.19 -16.19 -1.82
CA ALA A 130 -0.21 -16.18 -2.24
C ALA A 130 -0.51 -15.14 -3.33
N LEU A 131 0.38 -14.18 -3.55
CA LEU A 131 0.24 -13.18 -4.61
C LEU A 131 0.11 -13.83 -6.00
N ARG A 132 -0.86 -13.38 -6.79
CA ARG A 132 -1.03 -13.78 -8.20
C ARG A 132 0.19 -13.41 -9.02
N CYS A 133 0.81 -12.27 -8.72
CA CYS A 133 2.04 -11.83 -9.37
C CYS A 133 3.32 -12.40 -8.73
N PHE A 134 3.25 -13.40 -7.84
CA PHE A 134 4.41 -13.91 -7.09
C PHE A 134 5.61 -14.27 -7.98
N ARG A 135 5.36 -14.84 -9.17
CA ARG A 135 6.40 -15.25 -10.12
C ARG A 135 7.15 -14.08 -10.75
N ASP A 136 6.55 -12.90 -10.78
CA ASP A 136 7.12 -11.68 -11.35
C ASP A 136 7.88 -10.84 -10.30
N LEU A 137 7.76 -11.20 -9.01
CA LEU A 137 8.48 -10.54 -7.93
C LEU A 137 9.99 -10.82 -8.03
N LYS A 138 10.77 -9.77 -7.78
CA LYS A 138 12.22 -9.81 -7.69
C LYS A 138 12.66 -9.94 -6.25
N ASP A 139 13.67 -10.77 -6.04
CA ASP A 139 14.35 -10.95 -4.76
C ASP A 139 13.39 -11.27 -3.60
N SER A 140 12.65 -12.38 -3.72
CA SER A 140 11.70 -12.82 -2.70
C SER A 140 12.36 -13.02 -1.33
N LYS A 141 13.65 -13.39 -1.30
CA LYS A 141 14.43 -13.52 -0.05
C LYS A 141 14.51 -12.18 0.69
N ARG A 142 14.80 -11.08 -0.02
CA ARG A 142 14.79 -9.74 0.55
C ARG A 142 13.41 -9.30 1.00
N LEU A 143 12.36 -9.64 0.25
CA LEU A 143 10.97 -9.35 0.65
C LEU A 143 10.60 -10.04 1.97
N TYR A 144 10.99 -11.31 2.15
CA TYR A 144 10.78 -12.01 3.42
C TYR A 144 11.50 -11.31 4.57
N LYS A 145 12.78 -10.95 4.38
CA LYS A 145 13.61 -10.28 5.39
C LYS A 145 13.22 -8.82 5.68
N ALA A 146 12.26 -8.26 4.95
CA ALA A 146 11.77 -6.89 5.17
C ALA A 146 10.70 -6.80 6.27
N ALA A 147 10.16 -7.93 6.76
CA ALA A 147 9.19 -7.94 7.85
C ALA A 147 9.81 -7.42 9.17
N GLY A 148 9.09 -6.57 9.88
CA GLY A 148 9.55 -5.89 11.09
C GLY A 148 10.61 -4.81 10.80
N THR A 149 10.50 -4.10 9.68
CA THR A 149 11.41 -3.00 9.30
C THR A 149 10.63 -1.71 9.03
N LEU A 150 11.21 -0.57 9.42
CA LEU A 150 10.56 0.73 9.30
C LEU A 150 10.60 1.25 7.86
N GLY A 151 11.79 1.24 7.26
CA GLY A 151 12.05 1.89 5.99
C GLY A 151 12.53 3.31 6.06
N GLY A 152 12.45 4.00 4.93
CA GLY A 152 12.84 5.40 4.79
C GLY A 152 11.74 6.20 4.08
N GLY A 153 12.06 7.43 3.70
CA GLY A 153 11.04 8.40 3.27
C GLY A 153 10.44 9.09 4.49
N ASN A 154 9.13 9.18 4.55
CA ASN A 154 8.38 9.77 5.66
C ASN A 154 8.02 8.76 6.78
N HIS A 155 8.58 7.56 6.77
CA HIS A 155 8.30 6.55 7.80
C HIS A 155 9.01 6.86 9.11
N PHE A 156 8.29 6.77 10.23
CA PHE A 156 8.80 7.12 11.56
C PHE A 156 8.23 6.23 12.67
N ILE A 157 8.89 6.31 13.83
CA ILE A 157 8.41 5.82 15.11
C ILE A 157 8.32 7.03 16.02
N GLU A 158 7.19 7.23 16.66
CA GLU A 158 6.92 8.36 17.55
C GLU A 158 6.38 7.84 18.89
N LEU A 159 6.73 8.53 19.96
CA LEU A 159 6.28 8.25 21.32
C LEU A 159 5.68 9.54 21.88
N ASP A 160 4.36 9.57 21.99
CA ASP A 160 3.59 10.74 22.41
C ASP A 160 2.94 10.53 23.78
N HIS A 161 2.42 11.62 24.34
CA HIS A 161 1.53 11.59 25.49
C HIS A 161 0.37 12.58 25.33
N ASP A 162 -0.76 12.28 25.95
CA ASP A 162 -1.85 13.24 26.10
C ASP A 162 -1.76 14.03 27.42
N ASP A 163 -2.64 15.01 27.58
CA ASP A 163 -2.72 15.86 28.78
C ASP A 163 -3.02 15.08 30.07
N SER A 164 -3.50 13.83 29.96
CA SER A 164 -3.73 12.93 31.11
C SER A 164 -2.50 12.09 31.47
N GLY A 165 -1.40 12.22 30.72
CA GLY A 165 -0.17 11.46 30.90
C GLY A 165 -0.24 10.03 30.35
N ARG A 166 -1.26 9.70 29.54
CA ARG A 166 -1.30 8.43 28.82
C ARG A 166 -0.36 8.49 27.64
N MET A 167 0.41 7.41 27.44
CA MET A 167 1.42 7.35 26.38
C MET A 167 0.89 6.63 25.14
N TYR A 168 1.45 6.98 23.98
CA TYR A 168 1.10 6.41 22.69
C TYR A 168 2.36 6.10 21.89
N ILE A 169 2.52 4.85 21.42
CA ILE A 169 3.51 4.54 20.39
C ILE A 169 2.82 4.58 19.04
N VAL A 170 3.34 5.38 18.13
CA VAL A 170 2.89 5.47 16.74
C VAL A 170 3.98 4.89 15.84
N VAL A 171 3.61 3.96 14.97
CA VAL A 171 4.51 3.39 13.96
C VAL A 171 3.93 3.67 12.58
N HIS A 172 4.61 4.52 11.82
CA HIS A 172 4.27 4.86 10.44
C HIS A 172 5.14 4.08 9.45
N THR A 173 4.54 3.10 8.77
CA THR A 173 5.19 2.34 7.69
C THR A 173 4.16 1.59 6.83
N GLY A 174 4.61 1.07 5.69
CA GLY A 174 3.79 0.34 4.72
C GLY A 174 4.32 -1.05 4.37
N SER A 175 4.00 -1.50 3.17
CA SER A 175 4.37 -2.83 2.65
C SER A 175 5.80 -2.91 2.12
N ARG A 176 6.62 -1.87 2.35
CA ARG A 176 8.03 -1.81 1.94
C ARG A 176 8.15 -1.99 0.42
N ASN A 177 9.18 -2.70 -0.04
CA ASN A 177 9.38 -2.97 -1.47
C ASN A 177 8.36 -3.97 -2.06
N LEU A 178 7.52 -4.61 -1.24
CA LEU A 178 6.53 -5.56 -1.72
C LEU A 178 5.44 -4.83 -2.51
N GLY A 179 4.75 -3.87 -1.88
CA GLY A 179 3.70 -3.09 -2.54
C GLY A 179 4.21 -2.30 -3.73
N LYS A 180 5.45 -1.79 -3.67
CA LYS A 180 6.10 -1.14 -4.81
C LYS A 180 6.17 -2.05 -6.02
N GLN A 181 6.67 -3.28 -5.84
CA GLN A 181 6.78 -4.23 -6.94
C GLN A 181 5.42 -4.64 -7.47
N VAL A 182 4.45 -4.89 -6.59
CA VAL A 182 3.07 -5.20 -7.00
C VAL A 182 2.48 -4.07 -7.85
N ALA A 183 2.54 -2.82 -7.38
CA ALA A 183 2.06 -1.66 -8.13
C ALA A 183 2.76 -1.53 -9.50
N GLU A 184 4.08 -1.69 -9.55
CA GLU A 184 4.85 -1.61 -10.81
C GLU A 184 4.54 -2.75 -11.79
N ILE A 185 4.33 -3.98 -11.30
CA ILE A 185 3.98 -5.15 -12.13
C ILE A 185 2.62 -4.93 -12.78
N TYR A 186 1.62 -4.57 -11.97
CA TYR A 186 0.26 -4.35 -12.48
C TYR A 186 0.16 -3.09 -13.34
N GLN A 187 0.94 -2.03 -13.05
CA GLN A 187 0.98 -0.88 -13.95
C GLN A 187 1.57 -1.25 -15.33
N LYS A 188 2.62 -2.08 -15.38
CA LYS A 188 3.16 -2.59 -16.65
C LYS A 188 2.14 -3.45 -17.39
N LEU A 189 1.34 -4.23 -16.66
CA LEU A 189 0.23 -4.99 -17.24
C LEU A 189 -0.83 -4.05 -17.84
N ALA A 190 -1.17 -2.97 -17.13
CA ALA A 190 -2.12 -1.97 -17.60
C ALA A 190 -1.67 -1.35 -18.92
N VAL A 191 -0.40 -0.92 -18.99
CA VAL A 191 0.21 -0.39 -20.22
C VAL A 191 0.15 -1.42 -21.35
N LYS A 192 0.55 -2.67 -21.09
CA LYS A 192 0.52 -3.75 -22.11
C LYS A 192 -0.90 -4.00 -22.63
N ASN A 193 -1.88 -4.10 -21.74
CA ASN A 193 -3.28 -4.34 -22.11
C ASN A 193 -3.80 -3.19 -22.98
N MET A 194 -3.57 -1.95 -22.57
CA MET A 194 -3.96 -0.79 -23.38
C MET A 194 -3.18 -0.65 -24.71
N SER A 195 -2.03 -1.31 -24.83
CA SER A 195 -1.28 -1.49 -26.08
C SER A 195 -1.80 -2.63 -26.97
N GLY A 196 -2.90 -3.29 -26.61
CA GLY A 196 -3.56 -4.36 -27.36
C GLY A 196 -3.13 -5.78 -27.01
N TRP A 197 -2.34 -5.97 -25.94
CA TRP A 197 -1.90 -7.29 -25.50
C TRP A 197 -3.05 -8.17 -25.00
N ASP A 198 -4.05 -7.57 -24.37
CA ASP A 198 -5.28 -8.23 -23.95
C ASP A 198 -5.99 -8.91 -25.12
N ARG A 199 -6.19 -8.18 -26.23
CA ARG A 199 -6.80 -8.69 -27.47
C ARG A 199 -5.99 -9.82 -28.09
N LEU A 200 -4.66 -9.73 -28.02
CA LEU A 200 -3.77 -10.80 -28.47
C LEU A 200 -3.96 -12.07 -27.64
N MET A 201 -4.00 -11.94 -26.31
CA MET A 201 -4.19 -13.07 -25.40
C MET A 201 -5.58 -13.71 -25.58
N ASP A 202 -6.62 -12.91 -25.79
CA ASP A 202 -7.97 -13.40 -26.09
C ASP A 202 -8.01 -14.17 -27.41
N GLN A 203 -7.38 -13.65 -28.46
CA GLN A 203 -7.26 -14.34 -29.75
C GLN A 203 -6.48 -15.65 -29.60
N GLN A 204 -5.39 -15.65 -28.84
CA GLN A 204 -4.62 -16.86 -28.56
C GLN A 204 -5.45 -17.90 -27.80
N ALA A 205 -6.23 -17.49 -26.79
CA ALA A 205 -7.07 -18.40 -26.02
C ALA A 205 -8.14 -19.07 -26.90
N ARG A 206 -8.84 -18.28 -27.74
CA ARG A 206 -9.81 -18.80 -28.71
C ARG A 206 -9.17 -19.77 -29.70
N MET A 207 -8.00 -19.42 -30.23
CA MET A 207 -7.24 -20.29 -31.13
C MET A 207 -6.85 -21.61 -30.46
N ILE A 208 -6.45 -21.60 -29.19
CA ILE A 208 -6.14 -22.81 -28.43
C ILE A 208 -7.37 -23.71 -28.29
N GLU A 209 -8.54 -23.14 -27.98
CA GLU A 209 -9.79 -23.89 -27.85
C GLU A 209 -10.23 -24.51 -29.19
N GLU A 210 -10.23 -23.72 -30.26
CA GLU A 210 -10.58 -24.17 -31.61
C GLU A 210 -9.68 -25.31 -32.10
N TYR A 211 -8.35 -25.16 -31.98
CA TYR A 211 -7.40 -26.19 -32.40
C TYR A 211 -7.51 -27.46 -31.55
N LYS A 212 -7.80 -27.33 -30.24
CA LYS A 212 -8.05 -28.49 -29.37
C LYS A 212 -9.33 -29.21 -29.76
N ALA A 213 -10.41 -28.49 -30.06
CA ALA A 213 -11.69 -29.05 -30.49
C ALA A 213 -11.57 -29.74 -31.85
N ALA A 214 -10.77 -29.19 -32.77
CA ALA A 214 -10.49 -29.77 -34.08
C ALA A 214 -9.45 -30.91 -34.08
N GLY A 215 -8.87 -31.26 -32.92
CA GLY A 215 -7.82 -32.29 -32.82
C GLY A 215 -6.45 -31.90 -33.41
N ARG A 216 -6.25 -30.64 -33.81
CA ARG A 216 -5.05 -30.13 -34.52
C ARG A 216 -3.95 -29.65 -33.56
N ARG A 217 -3.69 -30.39 -32.49
CA ARG A 217 -2.75 -29.97 -31.44
C ARG A 217 -1.31 -29.79 -31.94
N SER A 218 -0.88 -30.55 -32.94
CA SER A 218 0.46 -30.48 -33.53
C SER A 218 0.76 -29.14 -34.22
N GLU A 219 -0.27 -28.44 -34.70
CA GLU A 219 -0.14 -27.18 -35.44
C GLU A 219 -0.21 -25.94 -34.52
N LEU A 220 -0.68 -26.13 -33.29
CA LEU A 220 -1.00 -25.04 -32.37
C LEU A 220 0.21 -24.16 -32.06
N GLN A 221 1.39 -24.76 -31.86
CA GLN A 221 2.59 -24.00 -31.50
C GLN A 221 3.02 -23.04 -32.61
N GLU A 222 2.94 -23.46 -33.87
CA GLU A 222 3.28 -22.63 -35.02
C GLU A 222 2.24 -21.53 -35.24
N ALA A 223 0.95 -21.85 -35.09
CA ALA A 223 -0.13 -20.87 -35.20
C ALA A 223 -0.01 -19.75 -34.14
N ILE A 224 0.28 -20.11 -32.89
CA ILE A 224 0.54 -19.15 -31.81
C ILE A 224 1.78 -18.30 -32.14
N ARG A 225 2.85 -18.92 -32.65
CA ARG A 225 4.06 -18.18 -33.05
C ARG A 225 3.76 -17.14 -34.12
N GLN A 226 3.00 -17.49 -35.14
CA GLN A 226 2.61 -16.57 -36.22
C GLN A 226 1.73 -15.43 -35.71
N LEU A 227 0.77 -15.73 -34.85
CA LEU A 227 -0.08 -14.73 -34.19
C LEU A 227 0.79 -13.69 -33.46
N HIS A 228 1.73 -14.14 -32.63
CA HIS A 228 2.67 -13.26 -31.92
C HIS A 228 3.60 -12.48 -32.86
N CYS A 229 4.12 -13.09 -33.93
CA CYS A 229 4.98 -12.39 -34.91
C CYS A 229 4.24 -11.29 -35.68
N SER A 230 2.94 -11.46 -35.92
CA SER A 230 2.11 -10.48 -36.63
C SER A 230 1.66 -9.32 -35.73
N PHE A 231 1.68 -9.51 -34.41
CA PHE A 231 1.22 -8.51 -33.45
C PHE A 231 2.20 -7.35 -33.34
N ARG A 232 1.66 -6.13 -33.36
CA ARG A 232 2.40 -4.91 -33.06
C ARG A 232 1.71 -4.17 -31.92
N MET A 233 2.46 -3.90 -30.86
CA MET A 233 1.98 -3.07 -29.76
C MET A 233 1.65 -1.67 -30.27
N GLN A 234 0.48 -1.19 -29.88
CA GLN A 234 0.06 0.18 -30.15
C GLN A 234 0.47 1.08 -28.97
N ARG A 235 0.63 2.38 -29.23
CA ARG A 235 0.80 3.35 -28.16
C ARG A 235 -0.52 3.48 -27.39
N PRO A 236 -0.52 3.39 -26.06
CA PRO A 236 -1.74 3.60 -25.28
C PRO A 236 -2.36 4.99 -25.55
N PRO A 237 -3.70 5.12 -25.48
CA PRO A 237 -4.40 6.38 -25.70
C PRO A 237 -4.20 7.40 -24.57
N VAL A 238 -3.78 6.92 -23.39
CA VAL A 238 -3.42 7.73 -22.23
C VAL A 238 -1.96 7.51 -21.86
N PRO A 239 -1.32 8.43 -21.14
CA PRO A 239 0.04 8.21 -20.66
C PRO A 239 0.19 6.95 -19.80
N ASP A 240 1.36 6.32 -19.85
CA ASP A 240 1.63 5.03 -19.20
C ASP A 240 1.25 5.00 -17.72
N GLU A 241 1.47 6.10 -17.01
CA GLU A 241 1.19 6.24 -15.57
C GLU A 241 -0.31 6.30 -15.22
N LEU A 242 -1.16 6.51 -16.22
CA LEU A 242 -2.62 6.60 -16.12
C LEU A 242 -3.32 5.42 -16.80
N CYS A 243 -2.58 4.45 -17.34
CA CYS A 243 -3.16 3.24 -17.88
C CYS A 243 -3.85 2.43 -16.77
N TRP A 244 -5.01 1.84 -17.08
CA TRP A 244 -5.85 1.14 -16.12
C TRP A 244 -6.01 -0.35 -16.43
N LEU A 245 -6.55 -1.08 -15.46
CA LEU A 245 -6.97 -2.49 -15.56
C LEU A 245 -8.49 -2.57 -15.39
N GLU A 246 -9.09 -3.57 -16.05
CA GLU A 246 -10.50 -3.95 -15.99
C GLU A 246 -10.61 -5.48 -15.89
N GLY A 247 -11.79 -6.00 -15.56
CA GLY A 247 -12.06 -7.44 -15.55
C GLY A 247 -11.11 -8.24 -14.65
N GLN A 248 -10.68 -9.42 -15.10
CA GLN A 248 -9.83 -10.31 -14.30
C GLN A 248 -8.50 -9.66 -13.86
N PRO A 249 -7.74 -8.94 -14.71
CA PRO A 249 -6.54 -8.23 -14.28
C PRO A 249 -6.77 -7.23 -13.14
N ARG A 250 -7.92 -6.55 -13.11
CA ARG A 250 -8.31 -5.67 -12.00
C ARG A 250 -8.52 -6.46 -10.72
N GLU A 251 -9.26 -7.56 -10.78
CA GLU A 251 -9.50 -8.42 -9.62
C GLU A 251 -8.21 -9.01 -9.06
N ASP A 252 -7.29 -9.42 -9.94
CA ASP A 252 -5.98 -9.92 -9.53
C ASP A 252 -5.16 -8.82 -8.83
N TYR A 253 -5.18 -7.59 -9.34
CA TYR A 253 -4.52 -6.45 -8.68
C TYR A 253 -5.12 -6.16 -7.30
N LEU A 254 -6.46 -6.11 -7.19
CA LEU A 254 -7.13 -5.84 -5.91
C LEU A 254 -6.86 -6.96 -4.90
N HIS A 255 -6.82 -8.21 -5.35
CA HIS A 255 -6.40 -9.35 -4.52
C HIS A 255 -4.98 -9.17 -3.99
N ASP A 256 -4.01 -8.91 -4.86
CA ASP A 256 -2.60 -8.77 -4.48
C ASP A 256 -2.37 -7.53 -3.59
N MET A 257 -3.10 -6.44 -3.86
CA MET A 257 -3.07 -5.23 -3.04
C MET A 257 -3.60 -5.50 -1.62
N ARG A 258 -4.70 -6.26 -1.46
CA ARG A 258 -5.19 -6.66 -0.12
C ARG A 258 -4.15 -7.48 0.64
N LEU A 259 -3.47 -8.42 -0.01
CA LEU A 259 -2.38 -9.18 0.61
C LEU A 259 -1.21 -8.29 1.03
N CYS A 260 -0.90 -7.26 0.24
CA CYS A 260 0.11 -6.26 0.61
C CYS A 260 -0.31 -5.41 1.84
N GLN A 261 -1.59 -5.06 1.94
CA GLN A 261 -2.12 -4.34 3.12
C GLN A 261 -1.99 -5.19 4.38
N GLU A 262 -2.34 -6.47 4.29
CA GLU A 262 -2.22 -7.41 5.41
C GLU A 262 -0.76 -7.63 5.81
N TRP A 263 0.13 -7.75 4.83
CA TRP A 263 1.57 -7.78 5.08
C TRP A 263 2.06 -6.52 5.81
N ALA A 264 1.57 -5.33 5.41
CA ALA A 264 1.93 -4.06 6.05
C ALA A 264 1.42 -3.99 7.51
N ARG A 265 0.22 -4.51 7.78
CA ARG A 265 -0.35 -4.65 9.12
C ARG A 265 0.52 -5.53 10.02
N ILE A 266 0.97 -6.68 9.51
CA ILE A 266 1.91 -7.56 10.21
C ILE A 266 3.23 -6.84 10.47
N ASN A 267 3.76 -6.12 9.49
CA ASN A 267 5.01 -5.37 9.63
C ASN A 267 4.92 -4.34 10.78
N ARG A 268 3.88 -3.51 10.80
CA ARG A 268 3.62 -2.54 11.89
C ARG A 268 3.46 -3.23 13.25
N SER A 269 2.72 -4.33 13.29
CA SER A 269 2.47 -5.09 14.53
C SER A 269 3.75 -5.69 15.11
N ILE A 270 4.66 -6.20 14.27
CA ILE A 270 5.96 -6.69 14.73
C ILE A 270 6.77 -5.55 15.36
N ILE A 271 6.80 -4.37 14.74
CA ILE A 271 7.54 -3.21 15.26
C ILE A 271 6.97 -2.75 16.60
N ILE A 272 5.65 -2.55 16.70
CA ILE A 272 5.00 -2.16 17.97
C ILE A 272 5.26 -3.19 19.07
N ASP A 273 5.17 -4.48 18.76
CA ASP A 273 5.34 -5.50 19.78
C ASP A 273 6.80 -5.60 20.25
N LEU A 274 7.78 -5.35 19.37
CA LEU A 274 9.18 -5.20 19.77
C LEU A 274 9.37 -4.01 20.72
N LEU A 275 8.77 -2.85 20.42
CA LEU A 275 8.87 -1.65 21.24
C LEU A 275 8.20 -1.82 22.61
N THR A 276 6.95 -2.29 22.62
CA THR A 276 6.22 -2.55 23.87
C THR A 276 6.86 -3.67 24.68
N GLY A 277 7.41 -4.68 24.03
CA GLY A 277 8.20 -5.73 24.69
C GLY A 277 9.41 -5.15 25.40
N HIS A 278 10.17 -4.27 24.77
CA HIS A 278 11.30 -3.58 25.40
C HIS A 278 10.86 -2.71 26.59
N LEU A 279 9.82 -1.89 26.42
CA LEU A 279 9.30 -1.06 27.52
C LEU A 279 8.79 -1.90 28.70
N ARG A 280 8.25 -3.11 28.45
CA ARG A 280 7.93 -4.05 29.52
C ARG A 280 9.15 -4.55 30.27
N THR A 281 10.25 -4.87 29.58
CA THR A 281 11.48 -5.32 30.27
C THR A 281 12.12 -4.22 31.10
N GLN A 282 11.91 -2.96 30.73
CA GLN A 282 12.30 -1.79 31.53
C GLN A 282 11.30 -1.45 32.66
N GLY A 283 10.17 -2.16 32.76
CA GLY A 283 9.13 -1.90 33.75
C GLY A 283 8.23 -0.70 33.44
N ASN A 284 8.36 -0.08 32.26
CA ASN A 284 7.54 1.06 31.85
C ASN A 284 6.11 0.68 31.46
N ILE A 285 5.89 -0.57 31.05
CA ILE A 285 4.57 -1.14 30.79
C ILE A 285 4.37 -2.31 31.73
N THR A 286 3.38 -2.23 32.60
CA THR A 286 3.02 -3.32 33.53
C THR A 286 1.83 -4.13 33.04
N ALA A 287 0.97 -3.53 32.21
CA ALA A 287 -0.18 -4.20 31.62
C ALA A 287 0.23 -5.35 30.70
N ALA A 288 -0.51 -6.46 30.79
CA ALA A 288 -0.31 -7.61 29.93
C ALA A 288 -0.66 -7.29 28.46
N PRO A 289 -0.04 -7.96 27.46
CA PRO A 289 -0.30 -7.70 26.04
C PRO A 289 -1.78 -7.70 25.67
N GLU A 290 -2.54 -8.63 26.24
CA GLU A 290 -3.96 -8.87 25.98
C GLU A 290 -4.82 -7.71 26.45
N THR A 291 -4.36 -6.97 27.47
CA THR A 291 -5.03 -5.76 27.98
C THR A 291 -4.83 -4.56 27.06
N LEU A 292 -3.70 -4.48 26.35
CA LEU A 292 -3.38 -3.36 25.45
C LEU A 292 -3.95 -3.53 24.04
N LEU A 293 -4.19 -4.77 23.61
CA LEU A 293 -4.65 -5.08 22.25
C LEU A 293 -5.99 -4.42 21.87
N PRO A 294 -7.03 -4.37 22.72
CA PRO A 294 -8.31 -3.75 22.36
C PRO A 294 -8.23 -2.23 22.12
N GLU A 295 -7.21 -1.57 22.64
CA GLU A 295 -7.02 -0.13 22.47
C GLU A 295 -6.26 0.24 21.21
N ARG A 296 -5.56 -0.73 20.61
CA ARG A 296 -4.78 -0.57 19.39
C ARG A 296 -5.70 -0.27 18.22
N PHE A 297 -5.33 0.70 17.40
CA PHE A 297 -6.05 1.02 16.17
C PHE A 297 -5.08 1.48 15.08
N GLU A 298 -5.53 1.50 13.83
CA GLU A 298 -4.72 1.93 12.70
C GLU A 298 -5.45 2.89 11.77
N SER A 299 -4.69 3.73 11.09
CA SER A 299 -5.15 4.56 9.98
C SER A 299 -4.24 4.32 8.78
N VAL A 300 -4.73 3.50 7.85
CA VAL A 300 -4.09 3.24 6.56
C VAL A 300 -4.48 4.35 5.60
N HIS A 301 -3.53 4.86 4.81
CA HIS A 301 -3.76 6.02 3.96
C HIS A 301 -3.41 5.84 2.47
N ASN A 302 -2.91 4.66 2.07
CA ASN A 302 -2.66 4.32 0.66
C ASN A 302 -3.24 2.94 0.30
N TYR A 303 -4.49 2.90 -0.15
CA TYR A 303 -5.18 1.64 -0.49
C TYR A 303 -6.46 1.87 -1.29
N ILE A 304 -7.04 0.77 -1.78
CA ILE A 304 -8.44 0.72 -2.23
C ILE A 304 -9.19 -0.15 -1.23
N GLY A 305 -10.27 0.37 -0.66
CA GLY A 305 -11.09 -0.37 0.30
C GLY A 305 -12.00 -1.39 -0.38
N ASP A 306 -12.63 -2.24 0.42
CA ASP A 306 -13.70 -3.14 -0.07
C ASP A 306 -14.96 -2.38 -0.50
N ASP A 307 -15.06 -1.11 -0.10
CA ASP A 307 -16.01 -0.12 -0.60
C ASP A 307 -15.67 0.42 -2.00
N ASN A 308 -14.61 -0.10 -2.63
CA ASN A 308 -14.09 0.33 -3.94
C ASN A 308 -13.56 1.77 -3.96
N ILE A 309 -13.41 2.39 -2.79
CA ILE A 309 -12.90 3.77 -2.67
C ILE A 309 -11.38 3.72 -2.59
N ILE A 310 -10.73 4.35 -3.58
CA ILE A 310 -9.30 4.63 -3.50
C ILE A 310 -9.04 5.74 -2.50
N ARG A 311 -7.96 5.57 -1.73
CA ARG A 311 -7.45 6.55 -0.79
C ARG A 311 -5.95 6.63 -0.95
N LYS A 312 -5.45 7.81 -1.32
CA LYS A 312 -4.02 8.10 -1.45
C LYS A 312 -3.69 9.32 -0.60
N GLY A 313 -2.96 9.12 0.49
CA GLY A 313 -2.83 10.10 1.55
C GLY A 313 -4.16 10.52 2.15
N ALA A 314 -5.11 9.59 2.26
CA ALA A 314 -6.40 9.85 2.87
C ALA A 314 -6.84 8.61 3.66
N ILE A 315 -7.61 8.78 4.72
CA ILE A 315 -7.99 7.69 5.63
C ILE A 315 -9.49 7.41 5.57
N SER A 316 -9.89 6.21 6.00
CA SER A 316 -11.29 5.97 6.37
C SER A 316 -11.59 6.69 7.70
N ALA A 317 -12.78 7.29 7.78
CA ALA A 317 -13.28 8.01 8.94
C ALA A 317 -14.78 7.74 9.11
N CYS A 318 -15.16 6.47 9.16
CA CYS A 318 -16.55 6.07 9.43
C CYS A 318 -16.96 6.47 10.86
N GLU A 319 -18.27 6.62 11.10
CA GLU A 319 -18.77 6.97 12.42
C GLU A 319 -18.30 5.96 13.48
N GLY A 320 -17.72 6.46 14.58
CA GLY A 320 -17.14 5.66 15.66
C GLY A 320 -15.76 5.05 15.38
N GLN A 321 -15.22 5.22 14.17
CA GLN A 321 -13.86 4.77 13.84
C GLN A 321 -12.83 5.72 14.46
N LYS A 322 -11.88 5.18 15.23
CA LYS A 322 -10.70 5.94 15.67
C LYS A 322 -9.77 6.19 14.49
N CYS A 323 -9.26 7.41 14.39
CA CYS A 323 -8.34 7.83 13.35
C CYS A 323 -7.08 8.43 13.98
N ILE A 324 -5.99 8.49 13.22
CA ILE A 324 -4.82 9.29 13.59
C ILE A 324 -4.43 10.16 12.41
N ILE A 325 -4.17 11.44 12.67
CA ILE A 325 -3.71 12.42 11.69
C ILE A 325 -2.38 13.00 12.17
N PRO A 326 -1.25 12.67 11.52
CA PRO A 326 0.05 13.17 11.91
C PRO A 326 0.16 14.61 11.45
N MET A 327 0.64 15.50 12.33
CA MET A 327 0.95 16.87 11.94
C MET A 327 2.41 16.94 11.51
N ASN A 328 3.33 17.03 12.48
CA ASN A 328 4.77 17.01 12.26
C ASN A 328 5.47 16.54 13.54
N MET A 329 6.76 16.21 13.45
CA MET A 329 7.52 15.66 14.58
C MET A 329 7.65 16.59 15.80
N ARG A 330 7.29 17.87 15.69
CA ARG A 330 7.26 18.81 16.82
C ARG A 330 5.88 18.86 17.47
N ASP A 331 4.84 18.89 16.63
CA ASP A 331 3.46 19.14 17.06
C ASP A 331 2.66 17.83 17.29
N GLY A 332 3.24 16.66 16.95
CA GLY A 332 2.68 15.34 17.21
C GLY A 332 1.53 14.97 16.27
N SER A 333 0.55 14.24 16.81
CA SER A 333 -0.57 13.66 16.07
C SER A 333 -1.93 13.94 16.74
N LEU A 334 -3.00 13.98 15.95
CA LEU A 334 -4.40 14.09 16.42
C LEU A 334 -5.07 12.72 16.36
N ILE A 335 -5.87 12.36 17.38
CA ILE A 335 -6.66 11.11 17.47
C ILE A 335 -8.14 11.43 17.62
#